data_AF-A0A6I5E524-F1
#
_entry.id   AF-A0A6I5E524-F1
#
_cell.length_a   1.000
_cell.length_b   1.000
_cell.length_c   1.000
_cell.angle_alpha   90.00
_cell.angle_beta   90.00
_cell.angle_gamma   90.00
#
_symmetry.space_group_name_H-M   'P 1'
#
loop_
_entity.id
_entity.type
_entity.pdbx_description
1 polymer ?
#
loop_
_entity_poly.entity_id
_entity_poly.type
_entity_poly.pdbx_seq_one_letter_code
_entity_poly.pdbx_strand_id
1 'polypeptide(L)'
;MPHHVFGAARNAAPRAMIVADGFSCRTRITQGDTGRQAMHLAEALALGLNGPAPAGHPEKLAPRPSVRVCDARLTAAAALATAPAAATAGTYAVIRRLRL
;
A
#
# COMPACT_ATOMS: atom_id res chain seq x y z
N MET A 1 -8.10 -31.57 -6.70
CA MET A 1 -7.57 -31.04 -5.42
C MET A 1 -7.05 -29.60 -5.60
N PRO A 2 -7.88 -28.56 -5.83
CA PRO A 2 -7.37 -27.24 -6.23
C PRO A 2 -7.35 -26.22 -5.07
N HIS A 3 -6.49 -26.43 -4.05
CA HIS A 3 -6.19 -25.41 -3.02
C HIS A 3 -4.71 -25.38 -2.58
N HIS A 4 -3.80 -26.02 -3.33
CA HIS A 4 -2.41 -26.28 -2.92
C HIS A 4 -1.55 -25.02 -2.71
N VAL A 5 -1.88 -23.90 -3.37
CA VAL A 5 -1.03 -22.70 -3.34
C VAL A 5 -0.96 -22.05 -1.95
N PHE A 6 -2.06 -22.03 -1.18
CA PHE A 6 -2.06 -21.44 0.15
C PHE A 6 -1.34 -22.32 1.18
N GLY A 7 -1.49 -23.64 1.08
CA GLY A 7 -0.77 -24.58 1.93
C GLY A 7 0.73 -24.53 1.67
N ALA A 8 1.14 -24.50 0.40
CA ALA A 8 2.54 -24.34 0.02
C ALA A 8 3.13 -23.00 0.50
N ALA A 9 2.37 -21.90 0.38
CA ALA A 9 2.79 -20.61 0.88
C ALA A 9 2.94 -20.60 2.41
N ARG A 10 1.95 -21.10 3.15
CA ARG A 10 1.97 -21.15 4.63
C ARG A 10 3.14 -21.99 5.16
N ASN A 11 3.46 -23.09 4.48
CA ASN A 11 4.50 -24.03 4.88
C ASN A 11 5.89 -23.66 4.32
N ALA A 12 6.01 -22.60 3.53
CA ALA A 12 7.28 -22.18 2.98
C ALA A 12 8.24 -21.79 4.12
N ALA A 13 9.48 -22.29 4.06
CA ALA A 13 10.51 -21.97 5.05
C ALA A 13 10.66 -20.43 5.19
N PRO A 14 11.04 -19.91 6.38
CA PRO A 14 11.16 -18.46 6.58
C PRO A 14 12.04 -17.77 5.53
N ARG A 15 13.17 -18.38 5.17
CA ARG A 15 14.10 -17.88 4.13
C ARG A 15 13.64 -18.09 2.69
N ALA A 16 12.60 -18.89 2.46
CA ALA A 16 12.10 -19.16 1.11
C ALA A 16 11.38 -17.93 0.57
N MET A 17 11.57 -17.64 -0.72
CA MET A 17 10.90 -16.54 -1.39
C MET A 17 9.68 -17.06 -2.15
N ILE A 18 8.54 -16.40 -1.98
CA ILE A 18 7.31 -16.72 -2.69
C ILE A 18 7.15 -15.70 -3.81
N VAL A 19 7.41 -16.11 -5.05
CA VAL A 19 7.30 -15.24 -6.23
C VAL A 19 5.96 -15.52 -6.91
N ALA A 20 5.20 -14.46 -7.18
CA ALA A 20 3.97 -14.54 -7.95
C ALA A 20 4.15 -13.88 -9.33
N ASP A 21 3.74 -14.60 -10.37
CA ASP A 21 3.71 -14.11 -11.74
C ASP A 21 2.37 -13.42 -12.02
N GLY A 22 2.30 -12.14 -11.68
CA GLY A 22 1.13 -11.28 -11.89
C GLY A 22 0.36 -10.89 -10.64
N PHE A 23 -0.50 -9.87 -10.81
CA PHE A 23 -1.21 -9.20 -9.72
C PHE A 23 -2.23 -10.10 -9.02
N SER A 24 -3.05 -10.85 -9.76
CA SER A 24 -4.13 -11.68 -9.16
C SER A 24 -3.59 -12.76 -8.22
N CYS A 25 -2.52 -13.45 -8.63
CA CYS A 25 -1.86 -14.47 -7.82
C CYS A 25 -1.23 -13.86 -6.56
N ARG A 26 -0.54 -12.72 -6.73
CA ARG A 26 0.08 -11.98 -5.62
C ARG A 26 -0.96 -11.53 -4.60
N THR A 27 -2.04 -10.91 -5.06
CA THR A 27 -3.14 -10.40 -4.23
C THR A 27 -3.82 -11.54 -3.50
N ARG A 28 -4.12 -12.64 -4.19
CA ARG A 28 -4.75 -13.83 -3.59
C ARG A 28 -3.89 -14.40 -2.46
N ILE A 29 -2.59 -14.64 -2.67
CA ILE A 29 -1.70 -15.17 -1.61
C ILE A 29 -1.58 -14.19 -0.43
N THR A 30 -1.47 -12.89 -0.73
CA THR A 30 -1.35 -11.84 0.29
C THR A 30 -2.62 -11.73 1.15
N GLN A 31 -3.80 -11.92 0.56
CA GLN A 31 -5.09 -11.90 1.26
C GLN A 31 -5.48 -13.25 1.88
N GLY A 32 -4.85 -14.36 1.47
CA GLY A 32 -5.20 -15.72 1.84
C GLY A 32 -4.74 -16.18 3.23
N ASP A 33 -4.47 -15.24 4.14
CA ASP A 33 -4.06 -15.48 5.54
C ASP A 33 -2.96 -16.56 5.70
N THR A 34 -1.93 -16.51 4.86
CA THR A 34 -0.85 -17.52 4.87
C THR A 34 0.27 -17.21 5.87
N GLY A 35 0.24 -16.02 6.49
CA GLY A 35 1.36 -15.46 7.27
C GLY A 35 2.57 -15.06 6.41
N ARG A 36 2.51 -15.28 5.09
CA ARG A 36 3.53 -14.95 4.12
C ARG A 36 2.97 -13.96 3.10
N GLN A 37 3.86 -13.18 2.46
CA GLN A 37 3.45 -12.31 1.37
C GLN A 37 4.17 -12.70 0.08
N ALA A 38 3.40 -12.78 -1.01
CA ALA A 38 3.99 -12.99 -2.33
C ALA A 38 4.69 -11.72 -2.82
N MET A 39 5.86 -11.92 -3.42
CA MET A 39 6.68 -10.89 -4.05
C MET A 39 6.45 -10.87 -5.56
N HIS A 40 6.54 -9.69 -6.16
CA HIS A 40 6.65 -9.57 -7.61
C HIS A 40 8.04 -10.03 -8.06
N LEU A 41 8.17 -10.57 -9.28
CA LEU A 41 9.45 -11.01 -9.83
C LEU A 41 10.53 -9.91 -9.77
N ALA A 42 10.15 -8.67 -10.09
CA ALA A 42 11.07 -7.53 -10.01
C ALA A 42 11.60 -7.28 -8.57
N GLU A 43 10.78 -7.49 -7.53
CA GLU A 43 11.22 -7.34 -6.13
C GLU A 43 12.22 -8.45 -5.76
N ALA A 44 11.97 -9.68 -6.23
CA ALA A 44 12.87 -10.82 -6.01
C ALA A 44 14.23 -10.60 -6.68
N LEU A 45 14.24 -10.13 -7.92
CA LEU A 45 15.45 -9.78 -8.66
C LEU A 45 16.20 -8.63 -7.99
N ALA A 46 15.49 -7.57 -7.58
CA ALA A 46 16.10 -6.45 -6.88
C ALA A 46 16.80 -6.90 -5.57
N LEU A 47 16.20 -7.79 -4.78
CA LEU A 47 16.88 -8.32 -3.60
C LEU A 47 18.14 -9.12 -3.96
N GLY A 48 18.07 -9.98 -4.97
CA GLY A 48 19.20 -10.80 -5.40
C GLY A 48 20.36 -10.00 -6.00
N LEU A 49 20.07 -8.86 -6.62
CA LEU A 49 21.09 -7.94 -7.18
C LEU A 49 21.77 -7.10 -6.10
N ASN A 50 21.12 -6.85 -4.95
CA ASN A 50 21.60 -5.95 -3.91
C ASN A 50 22.32 -6.65 -2.75
N GLY A 51 22.46 -7.98 -2.78
CA GLY A 51 23.19 -8.73 -1.76
C GLY A 51 22.69 -10.16 -1.54
N PRO A 52 23.25 -10.85 -0.54
CA PRO A 52 22.85 -12.22 -0.23
C PRO A 52 21.38 -12.30 0.19
N ALA A 53 20.76 -13.46 -0.07
CA ALA A 53 19.38 -13.70 0.29
C ALA A 53 19.17 -13.52 1.82
N PRO A 54 18.08 -12.87 2.25
CA PRO A 54 17.81 -12.60 3.66
C PRO A 54 17.68 -13.88 4.49
N ALA A 55 18.12 -13.83 5.75
CA ALA A 55 18.03 -14.95 6.68
C ALA A 55 16.58 -15.39 6.99
N GLY A 56 15.59 -14.51 6.78
CA GLY A 56 14.18 -14.86 6.91
C GLY A 56 13.24 -13.76 6.39
N HIS A 57 12.08 -14.20 5.91
CA HIS A 57 10.97 -13.40 5.38
C HIS A 57 11.41 -12.33 4.36
N PRO A 58 11.99 -12.74 3.21
CA PRO A 58 12.49 -11.81 2.19
C PRO A 58 11.44 -10.79 1.73
N GLU A 59 10.15 -11.14 1.79
CA GLU A 59 9.04 -10.26 1.44
C GLU A 59 8.96 -8.96 2.25
N LYS A 60 9.58 -8.90 3.44
CA LYS A 60 9.61 -7.71 4.29
C LYS A 60 10.62 -6.65 3.83
N LEU A 61 11.58 -7.04 3.00
CA LEU A 61 12.58 -6.12 2.44
C LEU A 61 12.12 -5.49 1.13
N ALA A 62 11.07 -6.02 0.51
CA ALA A 62 10.50 -5.46 -0.70
C ALA A 62 9.87 -4.08 -0.38
N PRO A 63 10.25 -2.99 -1.07
CA PRO A 63 9.62 -1.70 -0.89
C PRO A 63 8.12 -1.81 -1.21
N ARG A 64 7.27 -1.55 -0.21
CA ARG A 64 5.82 -1.48 -0.41
C ARG A 64 5.31 -0.07 -0.16
N PRO A 65 4.53 0.51 -1.07
CA PRO A 65 3.82 1.75 -0.79
C PRO A 65 2.91 1.53 0.43
N SER A 66 3.28 2.09 1.58
CA SER A 66 2.42 2.17 2.74
C SER A 66 1.89 3.59 2.82
N VAL A 67 0.60 3.79 2.56
CA VAL A 67 -0.04 5.06 2.93
C VAL A 67 -0.12 5.07 4.45
N ARG A 68 0.63 5.98 5.10
CA ARG A 68 0.53 6.08 6.56
C ARG A 68 -0.85 6.65 6.88
N VAL A 69 -1.58 5.98 7.77
CA VAL A 69 -2.94 6.40 8.17
C VAL A 69 -2.96 7.83 8.71
N CYS A 70 -1.85 8.27 9.34
CA CYS A 70 -1.69 9.64 9.81
C CYS A 70 -1.75 10.66 8.66
N ASP A 71 -1.03 10.40 7.56
CA ASP A 71 -0.96 11.31 6.41
C ASP A 71 -2.33 11.48 5.77
N ALA A 72 -3.09 10.39 5.63
CA ALA A 72 -4.46 10.41 5.13
C ALA A 72 -5.42 11.18 6.04
N ARG A 73 -5.26 11.09 7.36
CA ARG A 73 -6.08 11.84 8.33
C ARG A 73 -5.77 13.34 8.30
N LEU A 74 -4.50 13.70 8.18
CA LEU A 74 -4.05 15.09 8.12
C LEU A 74 -4.54 15.78 6.84
N THR A 75 -4.46 15.11 5.69
CA THR A 75 -4.99 15.65 4.43
C THR A 75 -6.51 15.83 4.48
N ALA A 76 -7.24 14.87 5.05
CA ALA A 76 -8.69 14.99 5.24
C ALA A 76 -9.07 16.15 6.17
N ALA A 77 -8.33 16.32 7.29
CA ALA A 77 -8.57 17.41 8.23
C ALA A 77 -8.28 18.79 7.60
N ALA A 78 -7.21 18.94 6.83
CA ALA A 78 -6.87 20.18 6.13
C ALA A 78 -7.92 20.57 5.08
N ALA A 79 -8.49 19.59 4.37
CA ALA A 79 -9.56 19.84 3.40
C ALA A 79 -10.83 20.38 4.07
N LEU A 80 -11.19 19.86 5.25
CA LEU A 80 -12.34 20.36 6.02
C LEU A 80 -12.11 21.76 6.60
N ALA A 81 -10.88 22.08 7.02
CA ALA A 81 -10.55 23.37 7.62
C ALA A 81 -10.56 24.55 6.63
N THR A 82 -10.36 24.30 5.34
CA THR A 82 -10.30 25.35 4.30
C THR A 82 -11.65 25.69 3.67
N ALA A 83 -12.65 24.81 3.79
CA ALA A 83 -14.01 25.03 3.28
C ALA A 83 -14.73 26.29 3.82
N PRO A 84 -14.71 26.62 5.14
CA PRO A 84 -15.42 27.80 5.65
C PRO A 84 -14.76 29.14 5.27
N ALA A 85 -13.45 29.18 5.04
CA ALA A 85 -12.74 30.40 4.66
C ALA A 85 -13.07 30.85 3.23
N ALA A 86 -13.27 29.91 2.30
CA ALA A 86 -13.65 30.24 0.92
C ALA A 86 -15.11 30.76 0.83
N ALA A 87 -16.03 30.21 1.63
CA ALA A 87 -17.43 30.62 1.63
C ALA A 87 -17.64 32.05 2.17
N THR A 88 -16.87 32.45 3.20
CA THR A 88 -16.96 33.78 3.82
C THR A 88 -16.35 34.87 2.93
N ALA A 89 -15.22 34.61 2.27
CA ALA A 89 -14.62 35.55 1.32
C ALA A 89 -15.50 35.77 0.07
N GLY A 90 -16.11 34.70 -0.46
CA GLY A 90 -16.99 34.78 -1.62
C GLY A 90 -18.29 35.56 -1.34
N THR A 91 -18.94 35.29 -0.20
CA THR A 91 -20.16 36.01 0.21
C THR A 91 -19.89 37.49 0.49
N TYR A 92 -18.76 37.82 1.13
CA TYR A 92 -18.38 39.21 1.38
C TYR A 92 -18.12 39.99 0.09
N ALA A 93 -17.44 39.38 -0.88
CA ALA A 93 -17.18 40.00 -2.18
C ALA A 93 -18.48 40.26 -2.99
N VAL A 94 -19.45 39.35 -2.93
CA VAL A 94 -20.76 39.49 -3.59
C VAL A 94 -21.59 40.61 -2.94
N ILE A 95 -21.67 40.65 -1.61
CA ILE A 95 -22.42 41.69 -0.88
C ILE A 95 -21.87 43.09 -1.17
N ARG A 96 -20.54 43.23 -1.23
CA ARG A 96 -19.89 44.52 -1.54
C ARG A 96 -20.20 45.01 -2.96
N ARG A 97 -20.31 44.11 -3.95
CA ARG A 97 -20.66 44.48 -5.34
C ARG A 97 -22.10 44.93 -5.50
N LEU A 98 -23.03 44.43 -4.69
CA LEU A 98 -24.46 44.79 -4.75
C LEU A 98 -24.81 46.09 -4.00
N ARG A 99 -23.86 46.65 -3.24
CA ARG A 99 -24.01 47.92 -2.50
C ARG A 99 -23.37 49.13 -3.19
N LEU A 100 -22.72 48.92 -4.34
CA LEU A 100 -22.21 49.95 -5.25
C LEU A 100 -23.17 50.10 -6.42
#